data_AF-A0AAV8XI54-F1
#
_entry.id   AF-A0AAV8XI54-F1
#
_cell.length_a   1.000
_cell.length_b   1.000
_cell.length_c   1.000
_cell.angle_alpha   90.00
_cell.angle_beta   90.00
_cell.angle_gamma   90.00
#
_symmetry.space_group_name_H-M   'P 1'
#
loop_
_entity.id
_entity.type
_entity.pdbx_description
1 polymer ?
#
loop_
_entity_poly.entity_id
_entity_poly.type
_entity_poly.pdbx_seq_one_letter_code
_entity_poly.pdbx_strand_id
1 'polypeptide(L)' 'MKAHPEYHYDYHVADHKHKDYKSKHETRDGYKVKGTYSLLEPDHKTIRIVDYVANKKLGFIAKVSYKKHQ' A
#
# COMPACT_ATOMS: atom_id res chain seq x y z
N MET A 1 26.29 17.22 6.80
CA MET A 1 25.65 16.24 5.90
C MET A 1 24.15 16.25 6.16
N LYS A 2 23.29 16.27 5.13
CA LYS A 2 21.84 16.06 5.33
C LYS A 2 21.59 14.55 5.47
N ALA A 3 20.78 14.17 6.44
CA ALA A 3 20.37 12.78 6.61
C ALA A 3 19.62 12.28 5.35
N HIS A 4 19.89 11.04 4.95
CA HIS A 4 19.21 10.34 3.87
C HIS A 4 18.44 9.16 4.48
N PRO A 5 17.18 9.36 4.92
CA PRO A 5 16.41 8.29 5.56
C PRO A 5 15.96 7.26 4.52
N GLU A 6 16.13 5.99 4.85
CA GLU A 6 15.78 4.85 4.02
C GLU A 6 15.07 3.79 4.87
N TYR A 7 14.04 3.16 4.32
CA TYR A 7 13.44 1.95 4.90
C TYR A 7 12.71 1.13 3.84
N HIS A 8 12.50 -0.13 4.19
CA HIS A 8 11.60 -1.06 3.54
C HIS A 8 10.65 -1.62 4.60
N TYR A 9 9.35 -1.62 4.30
CA TYR A 9 8.32 -2.09 5.20
C TYR A 9 7.28 -2.90 4.45
N ASP A 10 6.97 -4.07 4.99
CA ASP A 10 6.08 -5.04 4.37
C ASP A 10 5.27 -5.79 5.43
N TYR A 11 3.98 -6.00 5.16
CA TYR A 11 3.19 -7.00 5.87
C TYR A 11 2.10 -7.59 4.97
N HIS A 12 1.67 -8.78 5.33
CA HIS A 12 0.56 -9.46 4.70
C HIS A 12 -0.26 -10.22 5.74
N VAL A 13 -1.58 -10.14 5.63
CA VAL A 13 -2.55 -10.91 6.41
C VAL A 13 -3.40 -11.70 5.43
N ALA A 14 -3.52 -13.00 5.68
CA ALA A 14 -4.39 -13.93 4.96
C ALA A 14 -5.13 -14.80 5.98
N ASP A 15 -6.24 -14.28 6.50
CA ASP A 15 -7.10 -14.96 7.46
C ASP A 15 -8.39 -15.42 6.79
N HIS A 16 -8.42 -16.71 6.42
CA HIS A 16 -9.58 -17.32 5.79
C HIS A 16 -10.82 -17.38 6.67
N LYS A 17 -10.65 -17.43 8.01
CA LYS A 17 -11.74 -17.57 8.98
C LYS A 17 -12.47 -16.25 9.14
N HIS A 18 -11.72 -15.16 9.33
CA HIS A 18 -12.30 -13.83 9.54
C HIS A 18 -12.44 -13.01 8.26
N LYS A 19 -12.07 -13.59 7.10
CA LYS A 19 -12.07 -12.94 5.79
C LYS A 19 -11.22 -11.67 5.75
N ASP A 20 -10.13 -11.67 6.53
CA ASP A 20 -9.17 -10.57 6.51
C ASP A 20 -8.04 -10.88 5.53
N TYR A 21 -8.10 -10.25 4.36
CA TYR A 21 -7.00 -10.24 3.41
C TYR A 21 -6.56 -8.81 3.17
N LYS A 22 -5.35 -8.51 3.61
CA LYS A 22 -4.73 -7.20 3.39
C LYS A 22 -3.22 -7.32 3.25
N SER A 23 -2.64 -6.37 2.55
CA SER A 23 -1.19 -6.27 2.44
C SER A 23 -0.78 -4.82 2.34
N LYS A 24 0.46 -4.54 2.72
CA LYS A 24 1.12 -3.26 2.47
C LYS A 24 2.58 -3.51 2.15
N HIS A 25 3.07 -2.81 1.14
CA HIS A 25 4.47 -2.65 0.82
C HIS A 25 4.77 -1.16 0.77
N GLU A 26 5.84 -0.71 1.39
CA GLU A 26 6.28 0.69 1.36
C GLU A 26 7.80 0.79 1.42
N THR A 27 8.34 1.64 0.56
CA THR A 27 9.77 1.95 0.51
C THR A 27 9.97 3.45 0.61
N ARG A 28 11.04 3.84 1.30
CA ARG A 28 11.50 5.22 1.37
C ARG A 28 12.94 5.32 0.93
N ASP A 29 13.20 6.26 0.04
CA ASP A 29 14.53 6.69 -0.42
C ASP A 29 14.58 8.21 -0.26
N GLY A 30 15.20 8.66 0.83
CA GLY A 30 15.30 10.06 1.22
C GLY A 30 13.94 10.75 1.37
N TYR A 31 13.57 11.55 0.37
CA TYR A 31 12.29 12.28 0.33
C TYR A 31 11.25 11.62 -0.57
N LYS A 32 11.54 10.47 -1.17
CA LYS A 32 10.62 9.72 -2.01
C LYS A 32 10.09 8.55 -1.20
N VAL A 33 8.78 8.47 -1.05
CA VAL A 33 8.08 7.28 -0.56
C VAL A 33 7.30 6.69 -1.72
N LYS A 34 7.32 5.37 -1.86
CA LYS A 34 6.45 4.64 -2.78
C LYS A 34 5.87 3.45 -2.04
N GLY A 35 4.64 3.11 -2.35
CA GLY A 35 4.08 1.89 -1.81
C GLY A 35 2.77 1.51 -2.44
N THR A 36 2.31 0.34 -2.03
CA THR A 36 1.03 -0.22 -2.43
C THR A 36 0.38 -0.82 -1.19
N TYR A 37 -0.93 -0.68 -1.05
CA TYR A 37 -1.68 -1.53 -0.11
C TYR A 37 -2.87 -2.18 -0.82
N SER A 38 -3.26 -3.34 -0.31
CA SER A 38 -4.48 -4.03 -0.71
C SER A 38 -5.37 -4.34 0.48
N LEU A 39 -6.67 -4.34 0.25
CA LEU A 39 -7.70 -4.66 1.24
C LEU A 39 -8.86 -5.37 0.54
N LEU A 40 -9.23 -6.54 1.03
CA LEU A 40 -10.53 -7.14 0.69
C LEU A 40 -11.63 -6.26 1.28
N GLU A 41 -12.53 -5.79 0.42
CA GLU A 41 -13.66 -4.95 0.82
C GLU A 41 -14.67 -5.73 1.69
N PRO A 42 -15.50 -5.04 2.49
CA PRO A 42 -16.52 -5.67 3.33
C PRO A 42 -17.54 -6.52 2.56
N ASP A 43 -17.70 -6.29 1.24
CA ASP A 43 -18.57 -7.09 0.38
C ASP A 43 -17.98 -8.46 0.02
N HIS A 44 -16.71 -8.70 0.37
CA HIS A 44 -15.89 -9.85 0.02
C HIS A 44 -15.79 -10.16 -1.48
N LYS A 45 -16.23 -9.24 -2.34
CA LYS A 45 -16.27 -9.42 -3.81
C LYS A 45 -15.17 -8.64 -4.50
N THR A 46 -14.63 -7.60 -3.86
CA THR A 46 -13.62 -6.75 -4.48
C THR A 46 -12.43 -6.53 -3.57
N ILE A 47 -11.24 -6.51 -4.16
CA ILE A 47 -10.01 -6.07 -3.50
C ILE A 47 -9.75 -4.65 -3.99
N ARG A 48 -9.70 -3.69 -3.06
CA ARG A 48 -9.15 -2.36 -3.32
C ARG A 48 -7.64 -2.43 -3.29
N ILE A 49 -7.01 -1.84 -4.28
CA ILE A 49 -5.56 -1.69 -4.38
C ILE A 49 -5.27 -0.21 -4.55
N VAL A 50 -4.36 0.29 -3.72
CA VAL A 50 -3.96 1.68 -3.76
C VAL A 50 -2.45 1.75 -3.94
N ASP A 51 -2.03 2.22 -5.11
CA ASP A 51 -0.64 2.53 -5.42
C ASP A 51 -0.41 4.01 -5.13
N TYR A 52 0.64 4.33 -4.39
CA TYR A 52 0.92 5.71 -4.00
C TYR A 52 2.41 6.06 -4.09
N VAL A 53 2.64 7.35 -4.31
CA VAL A 53 3.95 7.98 -4.25
C VAL A 53 3.84 9.26 -3.44
N ALA A 54 4.88 9.58 -2.67
CA ALA A 54 4.99 10.87 -2.00
C ALA A 54 6.39 11.45 -2.17
N ASN A 55 6.47 12.74 -2.50
CA ASN A 55 7.73 13.48 -2.47
C ASN A 55 7.53 14.98 -2.28
N LYS A 56 8.63 15.72 -2.07
CA LYS A 56 8.62 17.17 -1.83
C LYS A 56 8.01 18.02 -2.95
N LYS A 57 8.05 17.56 -4.20
CA LYS A 57 7.57 18.32 -5.36
C LYS A 57 6.09 18.06 -5.64
N LEU A 58 5.67 16.80 -5.55
CA LEU A 58 4.34 16.36 -5.95
C LEU A 58 3.37 16.19 -4.77
N GLY A 59 3.85 16.24 -3.53
CA GLY A 59 3.04 15.83 -2.38
C GLY A 59 2.73 14.33 -2.44
N PHE A 60 1.63 13.91 -1.80
CA PHE A 60 1.11 12.55 -1.86
C PHE A 60 0.13 12.40 -3.03
N ILE A 61 0.37 11.41 -3.89
CA ILE A 61 -0.51 11.05 -5.00
C ILE A 61 -0.81 9.55 -4.88
N ALA A 62 -2.09 9.21 -5.00
CA ALA A 62 -2.56 7.82 -4.97
C ALA A 62 -3.43 7.50 -6.18
N LYS A 63 -3.31 6.28 -6.67
CA LYS A 63 -4.19 5.68 -7.68
C LYS A 63 -4.91 4.50 -7.03
N VAL A 64 -6.24 4.57 -7.02
CA VAL A 64 -7.10 3.51 -6.50
C VAL A 64 -7.58 2.64 -7.67
N SER A 65 -7.53 1.33 -7.50
CA SER A 65 -8.10 0.35 -8.43
C SER A 65 -8.82 -0.76 -7.66
N TYR A 66 -9.74 -1.44 -8.34
CA TYR A 66 -10.51 -2.53 -7.77
C TYR A 66 -10.37 -3.77 -8.64
N LYS A 67 -10.17 -4.93 -8.01
CA LYS A 67 -10.13 -6.23 -8.68
C LYS A 67 -11.20 -7.12 -8.07
N LYS A 68 -11.87 -7.96 -8.87
CA LYS A 68 -12.77 -8.97 -8.31
C LYS A 68 -11.95 -9.95 -7.46
N HIS A 69 -12.45 -10.24 -6.26
CA HIS A 69 -11.99 -11.35 -5.43
C HIS A 69 -12.65 -12.63 -5.96
N GLN A 70 -11.87 -13.68 -6.16
CA GLN A 70 -12.32 -14.96 -6.71
C GLN A 70 -12.89 -15.87 -5.62
#